data_AF-A0A969GKB2-F1
#
_entry.id   AF-A0A969GKB2-F1
#
_cell.length_a   1.000
_cell.length_b   1.000
_cell.length_c   1.000
_cell.angle_alpha   90.00
_cell.angle_beta   90.00
_cell.angle_gamma   90.00
#
_symmetry.space_group_name_H-M   'P 1'
#
loop_
_entity.id
_entity.type
_entity.pdbx_description
1 polymer ?
#
loop_
_entity_poly.entity_id
_entity_poly.type
_entity_poly.pdbx_seq_one_letter_code
_entity_poly.pdbx_strand_id
1 'polypeptide(L)'
;MSHKPDIYLIFIESYGSVLYKRDDFRAAYLELLQEIDNQLDAAGWQSASALSESPTWGGGSWMAYTSALFGYRIDSHPQFLSLFNKYQIDQFPDLGRYLQAQGYEHVRLSSISTELKEEEWLRYRNFYGVDRWLRSRDLGYVGPGYGWGPARRTRRLSRWAWPRSRSTGRSSNRSSSSISRRILTTPGIPCQSWPTTGDN
;
A
#
# COMPACT_ATOMS: atom_id res chain seq x y z
N MET A 1 -22.02 -17.04 1.24
CA MET A 1 -20.58 -17.32 1.00
C MET A 1 -19.88 -17.53 2.35
N SER A 2 -19.20 -18.65 2.57
CA SER A 2 -18.74 -19.09 3.90
C SER A 2 -17.35 -18.57 4.33
N HIS A 3 -16.64 -17.82 3.47
CA HIS A 3 -15.32 -17.26 3.78
C HIS A 3 -15.20 -15.86 3.17
N LYS A 4 -14.77 -14.88 3.98
CA LYS A 4 -14.48 -13.52 3.53
C LYS A 4 -12.99 -13.46 3.11
N PRO A 5 -12.66 -12.99 1.89
CA PRO A 5 -11.27 -12.93 1.43
C PRO A 5 -10.51 -11.77 2.10
N ASP A 6 -9.19 -11.90 2.17
CA ASP A 6 -8.28 -10.80 2.52
C ASP A 6 -8.21 -9.76 1.40
N ILE A 7 -7.99 -8.50 1.76
CA ILE A 7 -7.96 -7.36 0.82
C ILE A 7 -6.58 -6.72 0.86
N TYR A 8 -5.97 -6.49 -0.30
CA TYR A 8 -4.66 -5.85 -0.39
C TYR A 8 -4.76 -4.62 -1.27
N LEU A 9 -4.35 -3.47 -0.74
CA LEU A 9 -4.28 -2.20 -1.48
C LEU A 9 -2.82 -1.79 -1.58
N ILE A 10 -2.26 -2.00 -2.76
CA ILE A 10 -0.85 -1.73 -3.05
C ILE A 10 -0.77 -0.49 -3.93
N PHE A 11 -0.19 0.57 -3.38
CA PHE A 11 0.09 1.78 -4.13
C PHE A 11 1.49 1.70 -4.74
N ILE A 12 1.59 1.98 -6.04
CA ILE A 12 2.85 1.93 -6.80
C ILE A 12 3.20 3.37 -7.19
N GLU A 13 4.30 3.91 -6.68
CA GLU A 13 4.71 5.28 -7.02
C GLU A 13 5.25 5.39 -8.43
N SER A 14 5.06 6.59 -8.98
CA SER A 14 5.48 7.01 -10.32
C SER A 14 4.96 6.13 -11.45
N TYR A 15 3.91 5.35 -11.20
CA TYR A 15 3.19 4.63 -12.23
C TYR A 15 2.08 5.52 -12.79
N GLY A 16 2.12 5.80 -14.10
CA GLY A 16 1.17 6.72 -14.70
C GLY A 16 1.03 6.59 -16.20
N SER A 17 0.13 7.40 -16.75
CA SER A 17 -0.26 7.36 -18.17
C SER A 17 0.89 7.57 -19.17
N VAL A 18 2.07 8.01 -18.73
CA VAL A 18 3.28 8.10 -19.57
C VAL A 18 3.60 6.78 -20.27
N LEU A 19 3.43 5.65 -19.59
CA LEU A 19 3.68 4.32 -20.17
C LEU A 19 2.76 4.00 -21.36
N TYR A 20 1.59 4.62 -21.42
CA TYR A 20 0.62 4.42 -22.50
C TYR A 20 0.60 5.59 -23.52
N LYS A 21 0.99 6.80 -23.10
CA LYS A 21 0.94 8.03 -23.92
C LYS A 21 2.20 8.27 -24.75
N ARG A 22 3.35 7.71 -24.36
CA ARG A 22 4.60 7.81 -25.12
C ARG A 22 4.79 6.56 -25.96
N ASP A 23 4.86 6.73 -27.28
CA ASP A 23 4.99 5.62 -28.22
C ASP A 23 6.24 4.76 -27.94
N ASP A 24 7.36 5.40 -27.52
CA ASP A 24 8.61 4.72 -27.15
C ASP A 24 8.44 3.63 -26.07
N PHE A 25 7.50 3.82 -25.15
CA PHE A 25 7.28 2.89 -24.02
C PHE A 25 6.07 1.97 -24.24
N ARG A 26 5.18 2.33 -25.17
CA ARG A 26 3.86 1.72 -25.27
C ARG A 26 3.92 0.24 -25.66
N ALA A 27 4.76 -0.13 -26.62
CA ALA A 27 4.88 -1.51 -27.09
C ALA A 27 5.35 -2.44 -25.95
N ALA A 28 6.50 -2.12 -25.34
CA ALA A 28 7.05 -2.91 -24.23
C ALA A 28 6.09 -2.98 -23.03
N TYR A 29 5.36 -1.90 -22.76
CA TYR A 29 4.37 -1.87 -21.68
C TYR A 29 3.16 -2.78 -21.97
N LEU A 30 2.65 -2.78 -23.20
CA LEU A 30 1.55 -3.68 -23.60
C LEU A 30 1.96 -5.16 -23.56
N GLU A 31 3.19 -5.48 -23.98
CA GLU A 31 3.74 -6.84 -23.87
C GLU A 31 3.81 -7.30 -22.41
N LEU A 32 4.28 -6.43 -21.51
CA LEU A 32 4.32 -6.71 -20.07
C LEU A 32 2.91 -6.94 -19.49
N LEU A 33 1.92 -6.11 -19.87
CA LEU A 33 0.54 -6.30 -19.42
C LEU A 33 -0.02 -7.64 -19.89
N GLN A 34 0.20 -8.01 -21.16
CA GLN A 34 -0.24 -9.29 -21.70
C GLN A 34 0.42 -10.47 -20.97
N GLU A 35 1.71 -10.37 -20.64
CA GLU A 35 2.40 -11.40 -19.86
C GLU A 35 1.76 -11.54 -18.46
N ILE A 36 1.49 -10.42 -17.79
CA ILE A 36 0.87 -10.43 -16.45
C ILE A 36 -0.55 -11.01 -16.52
N ASP A 37 -1.37 -10.61 -17.49
CA ASP A 37 -2.73 -11.13 -17.64
C ASP A 37 -2.72 -12.64 -17.91
N ASN A 38 -1.84 -13.13 -18.78
CA ASN A 38 -1.67 -14.56 -19.02
C ASN A 38 -1.25 -15.33 -17.74
N GLN A 39 -0.37 -14.75 -16.92
CA GLN A 39 0.04 -15.36 -15.65
C GLN A 39 -1.10 -15.39 -14.63
N LEU A 40 -1.90 -14.33 -14.55
CA LEU A 40 -3.07 -14.26 -13.67
C LEU A 40 -4.13 -15.28 -14.10
N ASP A 41 -4.44 -15.34 -15.39
CA ASP A 41 -5.42 -16.27 -15.96
C ASP A 41 -4.98 -17.73 -15.77
N ALA A 42 -3.72 -18.05 -16.04
CA ALA A 42 -3.17 -19.39 -15.83
C ALA A 42 -3.21 -19.82 -14.35
N ALA A 43 -3.15 -18.85 -13.43
CA ALA A 43 -3.31 -19.08 -12.00
C ALA A 43 -4.78 -19.05 -11.52
N GLY A 44 -5.75 -18.86 -12.43
CA GLY A 44 -7.18 -18.83 -12.15
C GLY A 44 -7.67 -17.55 -11.49
N TRP A 45 -6.90 -16.47 -11.56
CA TRP A 45 -7.30 -15.16 -11.07
C TRP A 45 -8.23 -14.48 -12.08
N GLN A 46 -9.02 -13.53 -11.59
CA GLN A 46 -9.78 -12.60 -12.43
C GLN A 46 -9.14 -11.23 -12.25
N SER A 47 -8.79 -10.57 -13.36
CA SER A 47 -8.20 -9.24 -13.36
C SER A 47 -9.15 -8.22 -14.00
N ALA A 48 -9.08 -6.97 -13.53
CA ALA A 48 -9.74 -5.84 -14.14
C ALA A 48 -8.86 -4.60 -13.92
N SER A 49 -8.84 -3.70 -14.90
CA SER A 49 -8.09 -2.45 -14.81
C SER A 49 -8.92 -1.27 -15.31
N ALA A 50 -8.62 -0.09 -14.77
CA ALA A 50 -9.22 1.17 -15.19
C ALA A 50 -8.18 2.29 -15.04
N LEU A 51 -8.38 3.39 -15.76
CA LEU A 51 -7.58 4.59 -15.61
C LEU A 51 -8.22 5.52 -14.58
N SER A 52 -7.39 6.11 -13.72
CA SER A 52 -7.77 7.15 -12.78
C SER A 52 -6.78 8.31 -12.85
N GLU A 53 -7.28 9.52 -12.69
CA GLU A 53 -6.45 10.73 -12.65
C GLU A 53 -5.93 10.95 -11.22
N SER A 54 -4.61 10.93 -11.06
CA SER A 54 -3.98 11.25 -9.78
C SER A 54 -4.34 12.67 -9.35
N PRO A 55 -4.68 12.91 -8.07
CA PRO A 55 -4.95 14.26 -7.58
C PRO A 55 -3.69 15.11 -7.45
N THR A 56 -2.50 14.49 -7.51
CA THR A 56 -1.23 15.18 -7.30
C THR A 56 -0.14 14.71 -8.26
N TRP A 57 0.91 15.52 -8.37
CA TRP A 57 2.12 15.26 -9.13
C TRP A 57 3.33 15.78 -8.34
N GLY A 58 4.54 15.31 -8.68
CA GLY A 58 5.78 15.90 -8.14
C GLY A 58 6.02 15.73 -6.64
N GLY A 59 5.61 14.60 -6.03
CA GLY A 59 5.92 14.30 -4.62
C GLY A 59 4.76 14.51 -3.63
N GLY A 60 3.53 14.17 -4.02
CA GLY A 60 2.32 14.29 -3.20
C GLY A 60 1.66 12.95 -2.86
N SER A 61 2.42 11.86 -2.77
CA SER A 61 1.88 10.49 -2.63
C SER A 61 0.88 10.35 -1.48
N TRP A 62 1.08 11.07 -0.37
CA TRP A 62 0.15 11.02 0.75
C TRP A 62 -1.23 11.55 0.45
N MET A 63 -1.35 12.54 -0.41
CA MET A 63 -2.65 13.02 -0.85
C MET A 63 -3.31 12.02 -1.80
N ALA A 64 -2.53 11.37 -2.68
CA ALA A 64 -3.05 10.35 -3.60
C ALA A 64 -3.62 9.13 -2.86
N TYR A 65 -2.86 8.51 -1.95
CA TYR A 65 -3.39 7.35 -1.21
C TYR A 65 -4.48 7.75 -0.21
N THR A 66 -4.44 8.95 0.38
CA THR A 66 -5.54 9.42 1.25
C THR A 66 -6.81 9.58 0.44
N SER A 67 -6.71 10.15 -0.78
CA SER A 67 -7.87 10.32 -1.65
C SER A 67 -8.54 9.00 -2.00
N ALA A 68 -7.73 7.99 -2.32
CA ALA A 68 -8.22 6.65 -2.62
C ALA A 68 -8.91 5.98 -1.42
N LEU A 69 -8.34 6.12 -0.21
CA LEU A 69 -8.88 5.49 1.00
C LEU A 69 -10.12 6.22 1.53
N PHE A 70 -10.15 7.55 1.43
CA PHE A 70 -11.22 8.38 1.99
C PHE A 70 -12.37 8.57 1.00
N GLY A 71 -12.17 8.23 -0.28
CA GLY A 71 -13.15 8.51 -1.33
C GLY A 71 -13.36 10.01 -1.57
N TYR A 72 -12.39 10.85 -1.19
CA TYR A 72 -12.47 12.30 -1.25
C TYR A 72 -11.20 12.85 -1.91
N ARG A 73 -11.35 13.64 -2.98
CA ARG A 73 -10.20 14.18 -3.72
C ARG A 73 -9.45 15.20 -2.87
N ILE A 74 -8.20 14.88 -2.54
CA ILE A 74 -7.25 15.76 -1.84
C ILE A 74 -6.12 16.08 -2.82
N ASP A 75 -6.06 17.32 -3.28
CA ASP A 75 -5.09 17.77 -4.29
C ASP A 75 -4.17 18.90 -3.79
N SER A 76 -4.32 19.32 -2.53
CA SER A 76 -3.46 20.32 -1.91
C SER A 76 -3.03 19.96 -0.49
N HIS A 77 -1.79 20.32 -0.15
CA HIS A 77 -1.23 20.05 1.19
C HIS A 77 -2.02 20.73 2.33
N PRO A 78 -2.50 21.98 2.20
CA PRO A 78 -3.35 22.59 3.24
C PRO A 78 -4.65 21.84 3.49
N GLN A 79 -5.28 21.30 2.44
CA GLN A 79 -6.50 20.49 2.57
C GLN A 79 -6.20 19.18 3.31
N PHE A 80 -5.09 18.52 2.98
CA PHE A 80 -4.63 17.36 3.74
C PHE A 80 -4.42 17.70 5.22
N LEU A 81 -3.70 18.78 5.53
CA LEU A 81 -3.44 19.19 6.91
C LEU A 81 -4.73 19.54 7.67
N SER A 82 -5.71 20.16 7.00
CA SER A 82 -7.01 20.46 7.60
C SER A 82 -7.72 19.18 8.04
N LEU A 83 -7.82 18.19 7.16
CA LEU A 83 -8.39 16.88 7.47
C LEU A 83 -7.57 16.17 8.56
N PHE A 84 -6.25 16.16 8.40
CA PHE A 84 -5.33 15.52 9.33
C PHE A 84 -5.49 16.06 10.74
N ASN A 85 -5.56 17.39 10.90
CA ASN A 85 -5.72 18.01 12.21
C ASN A 85 -7.13 17.83 12.79
N LYS A 86 -8.17 17.84 11.94
CA LYS A 86 -9.57 17.67 12.37
C LYS A 86 -9.85 16.26 12.89
N TYR A 87 -9.44 15.23 12.14
CA TYR A 87 -9.76 13.83 12.42
C TYR A 87 -8.70 13.16 13.29
N GLN A 88 -8.35 13.81 14.41
CA GLN A 88 -7.48 13.26 15.44
C GLN A 88 -8.26 12.59 16.57
N ILE A 89 -9.46 13.10 16.85
CA ILE A 89 -10.39 12.59 17.88
C ILE A 89 -11.60 11.97 17.17
N ASP A 90 -12.24 12.74 16.29
CA ASP A 90 -13.32 12.26 15.45
C ASP A 90 -12.80 11.32 14.36
N GLN A 91 -13.64 10.36 13.98
CA GLN A 91 -13.31 9.35 12.98
C GLN A 91 -13.89 9.73 11.61
N PHE A 92 -13.07 9.71 10.58
CA PHE A 92 -13.53 9.85 9.20
C PHE A 92 -14.11 8.51 8.71
N PRO A 93 -15.25 8.45 8.01
CA PRO A 93 -15.81 7.19 7.49
C PRO A 93 -15.07 6.71 6.22
N ASP A 94 -13.79 6.36 6.35
CA ASP A 94 -12.95 5.86 5.25
C ASP A 94 -13.17 4.36 4.95
N LEU A 95 -12.58 3.88 3.85
CA LEU A 95 -12.64 2.49 3.42
C LEU A 95 -12.11 1.50 4.48
N GLY A 96 -11.05 1.87 5.19
CA GLY A 96 -10.46 1.03 6.24
C GLY A 96 -11.45 0.80 7.37
N ARG A 97 -12.09 1.88 7.85
CA ARG A 97 -13.13 1.80 8.90
C ARG A 97 -14.39 1.09 8.45
N TYR A 98 -14.81 1.31 7.20
CA TYR A 98 -15.94 0.58 6.61
C TYR A 98 -15.70 -0.94 6.65
N LEU A 99 -14.50 -1.39 6.33
CA LEU A 99 -14.15 -2.81 6.37
C LEU A 99 -13.91 -3.30 7.81
N GLN A 100 -13.35 -2.49 8.71
CA GLN A 100 -13.25 -2.81 10.14
C GLN A 100 -14.63 -3.10 10.75
N ALA A 101 -15.64 -2.30 10.43
CA ALA A 101 -17.03 -2.54 10.85
C ALA A 101 -17.58 -3.90 10.37
N GLN A 102 -16.96 -4.52 9.36
CA GLN A 102 -17.29 -5.85 8.85
C GLN A 102 -16.41 -6.99 9.41
N GLY A 103 -15.54 -6.67 10.38
CA GLY A 103 -14.66 -7.60 11.07
C GLY A 103 -13.28 -7.81 10.44
N TYR A 104 -12.79 -6.85 9.64
CA TYR A 104 -11.42 -6.86 9.12
C TYR A 104 -10.44 -6.15 10.07
N GLU A 105 -9.20 -6.64 10.18
CA GLU A 105 -8.07 -5.92 10.79
C GLU A 105 -7.47 -4.97 9.73
N HIS A 106 -7.42 -3.67 10.02
CA HIS A 106 -6.78 -2.69 9.14
C HIS A 106 -5.30 -2.54 9.51
N VAL A 107 -4.42 -3.03 8.63
CA VAL A 107 -2.97 -2.97 8.78
C VAL A 107 -2.39 -2.02 7.74
N ARG A 108 -1.60 -1.06 8.17
CA ARG A 108 -0.83 -0.18 7.29
C ARG A 108 0.65 -0.48 7.43
N LEU A 109 1.37 -0.51 6.33
CA LEU A 109 2.81 -0.73 6.30
C LEU A 109 3.49 0.51 5.78
N SER A 110 4.55 1.00 6.42
CA SER A 110 5.45 2.01 5.89
C SER A 110 6.84 1.40 5.74
N SER A 111 7.38 1.43 4.52
CA SER A 111 8.75 1.04 4.24
C SER A 111 9.73 2.22 4.31
N ILE A 112 9.27 3.42 4.66
CA ILE A 112 10.16 4.58 4.79
C ILE A 112 11.09 4.34 5.98
N SER A 113 12.40 4.46 5.75
CA SER A 113 13.42 4.24 6.79
C SER A 113 13.51 5.40 7.78
N THR A 114 13.02 6.58 7.39
CA THR A 114 12.88 7.72 8.30
C THR A 114 11.81 7.41 9.33
N GLU A 115 12.23 7.29 10.58
CA GLU A 115 11.31 7.17 11.70
C GLU A 115 10.85 8.55 12.14
N LEU A 116 9.54 8.67 12.32
CA LEU A 116 8.90 9.85 12.91
C LEU A 116 8.90 9.71 14.44
N LYS A 117 8.62 10.81 15.13
CA LYS A 117 8.37 10.74 16.58
C LYS A 117 7.12 9.90 16.85
N GLU A 118 7.07 9.23 18.01
CA GLU A 118 5.93 8.38 18.36
C GLU A 118 4.61 9.18 18.43
N GLU A 119 4.67 10.45 18.81
CA GLU A 119 3.51 11.36 18.77
C GLU A 119 2.97 11.54 17.33
N GLU A 120 3.84 11.69 16.33
CA GLU A 120 3.45 11.82 14.94
C GLU A 120 2.88 10.51 14.40
N TRP A 121 3.51 9.37 14.75
CA TRP A 121 2.97 8.05 14.41
C TRP A 121 1.57 7.84 14.99
N LEU A 122 1.32 8.27 16.23
CA LEU A 122 0.00 8.20 16.85
C LEU A 122 -1.02 9.06 16.09
N ARG A 123 -0.63 10.29 15.69
CA ARG A 123 -1.51 11.16 14.88
C ARG A 123 -1.89 10.54 13.54
N TYR A 124 -0.94 9.91 12.86
CA TYR A 124 -1.18 9.16 11.63
C TYR A 124 -2.06 7.93 11.85
N ARG A 125 -1.82 7.19 12.94
CA ARG A 125 -2.63 6.04 13.32
C ARG A 125 -4.09 6.43 13.57
N ASN A 126 -4.32 7.53 14.29
CA ASN A 126 -5.66 8.05 14.56
C ASN A 126 -6.35 8.49 13.26
N PHE A 127 -5.64 9.22 12.41
CA PHE A 127 -6.18 9.71 11.15
C PHE A 127 -6.66 8.58 10.23
N TYR A 128 -5.81 7.58 9.97
CA TYR A 128 -6.17 6.42 9.12
C TYR A 128 -6.96 5.31 9.85
N GLY A 129 -7.13 5.43 11.17
CA GLY A 129 -7.87 4.44 11.96
C GLY A 129 -7.27 3.03 11.93
N VAL A 130 -5.94 2.89 11.82
CA VAL A 130 -5.32 1.57 11.64
C VAL A 130 -5.19 0.81 12.96
N ASP A 131 -5.46 -0.50 12.94
CA ASP A 131 -5.26 -1.40 14.07
C ASP A 131 -3.77 -1.66 14.30
N ARG A 132 -3.01 -1.76 13.21
CA ARG A 132 -1.56 -1.95 13.28
C ARG A 132 -0.84 -1.14 12.21
N TRP A 133 0.26 -0.52 12.63
CA TRP A 133 1.19 0.14 11.74
C TRP A 133 2.51 -0.63 11.74
N LEU A 134 2.82 -1.31 10.63
CA LEU A 134 4.10 -1.97 10.40
C LEU A 134 5.08 -0.92 9.89
N ARG A 135 6.15 -0.66 10.64
CA ARG A 135 7.19 0.30 10.28
C ARG A 135 8.37 -0.41 9.63
N SER A 136 9.30 0.36 9.07
CA SER A 136 10.50 -0.18 8.42
C SER A 136 11.28 -1.11 9.37
N ARG A 137 11.41 -0.73 10.64
CA ARG A 137 12.03 -1.56 11.69
C ARG A 137 11.36 -2.91 11.92
N ASP A 138 10.06 -3.01 11.69
CA ASP A 138 9.28 -4.24 11.88
C ASP A 138 9.44 -5.24 10.72
N LEU A 139 9.94 -4.76 9.57
CA LEU A 139 10.13 -5.60 8.38
C LEU A 139 11.34 -6.53 8.51
N GLY A 140 12.30 -6.17 9.37
CA GLY A 140 13.57 -6.90 9.49
C GLY A 140 14.29 -7.04 8.15
N TYR A 141 14.23 -5.99 7.32
CA TYR A 141 14.91 -5.97 6.04
C TYR A 141 16.41 -5.85 6.25
N VAL A 142 17.16 -6.73 5.59
CA VAL A 142 18.61 -6.73 5.55
C VAL A 142 19.02 -6.71 4.09
N GLY A 143 19.57 -5.59 3.64
CA GLY A 143 19.95 -5.35 2.25
C GLY A 143 20.27 -3.87 2.00
N PRO A 144 20.71 -3.50 0.79
CA PRO A 144 20.93 -2.10 0.44
C PRO A 144 19.61 -1.32 0.48
N GLY A 145 19.65 -0.10 1.02
CA GLY A 145 18.57 0.86 0.87
C GLY A 145 18.56 1.46 -0.54
N TYR A 146 17.38 1.80 -1.07
CA TYR A 146 17.30 2.71 -2.23
C TYR A 146 16.26 3.79 -1.93
N GLY A 147 16.61 5.04 -2.23
CA GLY A 147 15.76 6.18 -1.92
C GLY A 147 15.50 6.31 -0.43
N TRP A 148 14.24 6.60 -0.06
CA TRP A 148 13.81 6.86 1.32
C TRP A 148 13.49 5.58 2.13
N GLY A 149 13.88 4.39 1.69
CA GLY A 149 13.58 3.14 2.39
C GLY A 149 14.44 1.94 1.97
N PRO A 150 14.31 0.79 2.68
CA PRO A 150 14.97 -0.44 2.31
C PRO A 150 14.33 -1.00 1.04
N ALA A 151 15.01 -0.84 -0.09
CA ALA A 151 14.43 -1.13 -1.38
C ALA A 151 14.91 -2.47 -1.92
N ARG A 152 14.00 -3.43 -1.84
CA ARG A 152 13.66 -4.43 -2.86
C ARG A 152 12.45 -5.20 -2.33
N ARG A 153 11.61 -5.69 -3.23
CA ARG A 153 10.57 -6.70 -2.92
C ARG A 153 11.25 -7.91 -2.30
N THR A 154 11.43 -7.92 -0.98
CA THR A 154 12.11 -9.00 -0.29
C THR A 154 11.13 -10.11 0.02
N ARG A 155 11.64 -11.35 -0.02
CA ARG A 155 10.97 -12.62 0.32
C ARG A 155 10.34 -12.65 1.74
N ARG A 156 10.42 -11.57 2.51
CA ARG A 156 9.88 -11.41 3.87
C ARG A 156 8.57 -10.64 3.93
N LEU A 157 8.27 -9.76 2.95
CA LEU A 157 6.95 -9.12 2.84
C LEU A 157 5.85 -10.19 2.68
N SER A 158 6.17 -11.27 1.96
CA SER A 158 5.30 -12.44 1.82
C SER A 158 5.03 -13.18 3.13
N ARG A 159 5.80 -13.01 4.19
CA ARG A 159 5.49 -13.62 5.50
C ARG A 159 4.35 -12.92 6.24
N TRP A 160 4.16 -11.62 5.97
CA TRP A 160 3.09 -10.80 6.55
C TRP A 160 1.90 -10.64 5.60
N ALA A 161 2.15 -10.59 4.30
CA ALA A 161 1.12 -10.55 3.27
C ALA A 161 0.55 -11.95 2.95
N TRP A 162 1.26 -13.05 3.21
CA TRP A 162 0.81 -14.41 2.93
C TRP A 162 1.11 -15.36 4.10
N PRO A 163 0.16 -15.63 5.00
CA PRO A 163 0.31 -16.68 5.99
C PRO A 163 0.42 -18.03 5.27
N ARG A 164 1.60 -18.66 5.25
CA ARG A 164 1.72 -20.06 4.82
C ARG A 164 0.99 -20.93 5.84
N SER A 165 -0.12 -21.55 5.45
CA SER A 165 -0.66 -22.68 6.20
C SER A 165 0.37 -23.81 6.14
N ARG A 166 1.07 -24.06 7.25
CA ARG A 166 1.83 -25.29 7.45
C ARG A 166 0.95 -26.22 8.27
N SER A 167 0.31 -27.17 7.61
CA SER A 167 -0.22 -28.36 8.25
C SER A 167 0.95 -29.24 8.66
N THR A 168 1.46 -29.08 9.88
CA THR A 168 2.29 -30.09 10.53
C THR A 168 1.51 -30.65 11.70
N GLY A 169 0.95 -31.84 11.50
CA GLY A 169 0.27 -32.59 12.55
C GLY A 169 1.26 -33.01 13.63
N ARG A 170 1.02 -32.53 14.86
CA ARG A 170 1.07 -33.32 16.10
C ARG A 170 0.54 -32.46 17.26
N SER A 171 -0.25 -33.11 18.10
CA SER A 171 -1.08 -32.55 19.15
C SER A 171 -0.31 -31.83 20.27
N SER A 172 -0.74 -30.61 20.59
CA SER A 172 -0.94 -30.16 21.98
C SER A 172 -1.56 -28.75 21.98
N ASN A 173 -2.79 -28.66 22.49
CA ASN A 173 -3.51 -27.51 23.04
C ASN A 173 -2.92 -26.09 22.89
N ARG A 174 -3.33 -25.39 21.84
CA ARG A 174 -3.83 -23.99 21.80
C ARG A 174 -4.02 -23.58 20.35
N SER A 175 -5.07 -24.08 19.72
CA SER A 175 -5.47 -23.68 18.37
C SER A 175 -6.32 -22.43 18.43
N SER A 176 -5.70 -21.27 18.65
CA SER A 176 -6.23 -20.02 18.09
C SER A 176 -5.63 -19.87 16.70
N SER A 177 -6.11 -20.68 15.76
CA SER A 177 -5.96 -20.44 14.33
C SER A 177 -6.82 -19.23 13.98
N SER A 178 -6.34 -18.04 14.32
CA SER A 178 -6.93 -16.79 13.89
C SER A 178 -6.64 -16.63 12.40
N ILE A 179 -7.62 -17.01 11.57
CA ILE A 179 -7.76 -16.48 10.22
C ILE A 179 -7.90 -14.96 10.41
N SER A 180 -6.76 -14.28 10.38
CA SER A 180 -6.67 -12.83 10.61
C SER A 180 -6.99 -12.19 9.29
N ARG A 181 -8.25 -11.77 9.18
CA ARG A 181 -8.79 -11.04 8.02
C ARG A 181 -8.08 -9.70 7.97
N ARG A 182 -7.37 -9.40 6.90
CA ARG A 182 -6.56 -8.18 6.84
C ARG A 182 -6.87 -7.33 5.63
N ILE A 183 -6.77 -6.02 5.85
CA ILE A 183 -6.47 -5.06 4.81
C ILE A 183 -5.02 -4.65 5.00
N LEU A 184 -4.19 -4.83 3.98
CA LEU A 184 -2.84 -4.29 3.98
C LEU A 184 -2.79 -3.10 3.02
N THR A 185 -2.53 -1.90 3.56
CA THR A 185 -2.24 -0.71 2.77
C THR A 185 -0.74 -0.39 2.81
N THR A 186 -0.13 -0.15 1.64
CA THR A 186 1.28 0.26 1.55
C THR A 186 1.37 1.61 0.82
N PRO A 187 1.89 2.70 1.41
CA PRO A 187 2.30 3.86 0.64
C PRO A 187 3.39 3.40 -0.34
N GLY A 188 3.36 3.90 -1.57
CA GLY A 188 4.27 3.39 -2.57
C GLY A 188 5.73 3.76 -2.27
N ILE A 189 6.64 2.97 -2.86
CA ILE A 189 8.08 3.14 -2.73
C ILE A 189 8.50 4.28 -3.67
N PRO A 190 9.04 5.42 -3.18
CA PRO A 190 9.48 6.49 -4.09
C PRO A 190 10.63 6.00 -4.96
N CYS A 191 10.45 6.06 -6.28
CA CYS A 191 11.55 5.93 -7.24
C CYS A 191 12.25 7.29 -7.34
N GLN A 192 13.60 7.30 -7.39
CA GLN A 192 14.43 8.51 -7.35
C GLN A 192 13.98 9.58 -8.35
N SER A 193 14.12 10.85 -7.95
CA SER A 193 14.19 11.99 -8.87
C SER A 193 15.33 11.77 -9.86
N TRP A 194 15.02 11.87 -11.16
CA TRP A 194 16.02 11.90 -12.22
C TRP A 194 16.98 13.07 -11.98
N PRO A 195 18.30 12.91 -12.20
CA PRO A 195 19.19 14.04 -12.27
C PRO A 195 18.76 14.92 -13.45
N THR A 196 18.51 16.20 -13.19
CA THR A 196 18.51 17.20 -14.26
C THR A 196 19.92 17.23 -14.84
N THR A 197 20.13 16.57 -15.98
CA THR A 197 21.24 16.90 -16.87
C THR A 197 20.98 18.32 -17.37
N GLY A 198 21.56 19.29 -16.67
CA GLY A 198 21.78 20.62 -17.20
C GLY A 198 23.01 20.53 -18.09
N ASP A 199 22.78 20.38 -19.40
CA ASP A 199 23.72 20.86 -20.39
C ASP A 199 23.40 22.34 -20.61
N ASN A 200 24.30 23.21 -20.17
CA ASN A 200 24.57 24.51 -20.77
C ASN A 200 26.01 24.93 -20.46
#